data_AF-G2FVV6-F1
#
_entry.id   AF-G2FVV6-F1
#
_cell.length_a   1.000
_cell.length_b   1.000
_cell.length_c   1.000
_cell.angle_alpha   90.00
_cell.angle_beta   90.00
_cell.angle_gamma   90.00
#
_symmetry.space_group_name_H-M   'P 1'
#
loop_
_entity.id
_entity.type
_entity.pdbx_description
1 polymer ?
#
loop_
_entity_poly.entity_id
_entity_poly.type
_entity_poly.pdbx_seq_one_letter_code
_entity_poly.pdbx_strand_id
1 'polypeptide(L)'
;MGIFSKLCLGILFFAVFICLSSSWSNQVVRADVLQGINNVSVDIAAPENQPLNTSRISLAWPAVSPVNGGVISYDIEKSTDGGLTFVLLANITAANWTDNNVGQGVPNYTNIIYRLRSKETVGETTTISAYSRPVNVFPPDINVHDNYMSNTNLCKTCHITHNGKTEQLLNVPTASALCLTCHEGLTNSKYDVVNGYTKTADGVARSLGGSFGHNGIDGDVWAGGSTTSTHNVDETTAVSAPGGMNASQPMGCTTCHSGHATGNYRMLRNTISVPSAPNILTPVNVSVVAGAKANDPSSGETPVYISGIESLCQSCHSDYTAAAGAGGSGPAAPTASQYSTPGVYRHPVNIAPADKSLTTTLPLEGTARDNTDKMTCLTCHYSHGSTVKDANVSTVVTGDGTSLQTTVSTDLKRMDGMKVCEDCHKK
;
A
#
# COMPACT_ATOMS: atom_id res chain seq x y z
N MET A 1 40.49 37.01 58.62
CA MET A 1 39.46 36.15 59.26
C MET A 1 38.25 36.17 58.34
N GLY A 2 37.82 35.13 57.66
CA GLY A 2 38.06 33.70 57.80
C GLY A 2 36.83 33.01 57.23
N ILE A 3 36.83 32.87 55.90
CA ILE A 3 36.06 31.97 55.01
C ILE A 3 35.04 31.06 55.74
N PHE A 4 33.75 31.33 55.55
CA PHE A 4 32.69 30.36 55.83
C PHE A 4 31.74 30.21 54.64
N SER A 5 31.68 28.98 54.14
CA SER A 5 30.53 28.29 53.55
C SER A 5 29.88 28.86 52.28
N LYS A 6 30.40 28.45 51.12
CA LYS A 6 29.62 28.31 49.88
C LYS A 6 29.65 26.90 49.27
N LEU A 7 30.21 25.91 49.98
CA LEU A 7 30.40 24.55 49.43
C LEU A 7 29.28 23.55 49.79
N CYS A 8 28.36 23.87 50.71
CA CYS A 8 27.33 22.92 51.13
C CYS A 8 25.98 23.04 50.41
N LEU A 9 25.73 24.10 49.63
CA LEU A 9 24.43 24.29 48.96
C LEU A 9 24.39 23.74 47.51
N GLY A 10 25.55 23.43 46.92
CA GLY A 10 25.63 22.88 45.56
C GLY A 10 25.42 21.37 45.46
N ILE A 11 25.55 20.63 46.57
CA ILE A 11 25.51 19.15 46.55
C ILE A 11 24.09 18.61 46.74
N LEU A 12 23.18 19.37 47.36
CA LEU A 12 21.78 18.95 47.55
C LEU A 12 20.89 19.14 46.31
N PHE A 13 21.25 20.04 45.39
CA PHE A 13 20.49 20.21 44.13
C PHE A 13 20.86 19.19 43.04
N PHE A 14 22.06 18.61 43.09
CA PHE A 14 22.47 17.55 42.15
C PHE A 14 21.97 16.16 42.54
N ALA A 15 21.77 15.88 43.84
CA ALA A 15 21.28 14.59 44.30
C ALA A 15 19.77 14.37 44.06
N VAL A 16 18.96 15.44 44.02
CA VAL A 16 17.51 15.34 43.76
C VAL A 16 17.19 15.19 42.27
N PHE A 17 18.04 15.71 41.38
CA PHE A 17 17.88 15.51 39.93
C PHE A 17 18.35 14.13 39.43
N ILE A 18 19.20 13.42 40.19
CA ILE A 18 19.65 12.07 39.85
C ILE A 18 18.66 10.98 40.31
N CYS A 19 17.76 11.28 41.25
CA CYS A 19 16.73 10.33 41.72
C CYS A 19 15.35 10.48 41.07
N LEU A 20 15.17 11.39 40.10
CA LEU A 20 13.88 11.62 39.41
C LEU A 20 13.89 11.28 37.91
N SER A 21 14.97 10.69 37.39
CA SER A 21 15.02 10.17 36.02
C SER A 21 14.97 8.64 35.92
N SER A 22 14.71 7.92 37.02
CA SER A 22 14.71 6.45 37.07
C SER A 22 13.31 5.81 37.02
N SER A 23 12.26 6.54 36.65
CA SER A 23 10.88 6.02 36.59
C SER A 23 10.26 6.01 35.19
N TRP A 24 11.07 6.08 34.12
CA TRP A 24 10.61 5.96 32.74
C TRP A 24 11.39 4.90 31.95
N SER A 25 11.56 3.71 32.52
CA SER A 25 11.76 2.50 31.73
C SER A 25 10.44 1.75 31.69
N ASN A 26 9.53 2.15 30.79
CA ASN A 26 8.59 1.18 30.24
C ASN A 26 9.43 0.11 29.55
N GLN A 27 9.75 -0.95 30.31
CA GLN A 27 10.48 -2.14 29.88
C GLN A 27 9.61 -2.92 28.91
N VAL A 28 9.40 -2.37 27.72
CA VAL A 28 8.91 -3.13 26.58
C VAL A 28 10.14 -3.78 25.98
N VAL A 29 10.08 -5.09 25.73
CA VAL A 29 11.03 -5.76 24.84
C VAL A 29 11.00 -4.98 23.52
N ARG A 30 12.00 -4.12 23.25
CA ARG A 30 12.02 -3.30 22.05
C ARG A 30 12.40 -4.17 20.85
N ALA A 31 11.42 -4.90 20.32
CA ALA A 31 11.43 -5.18 18.89
C ALA A 31 11.19 -3.85 18.19
N ASP A 32 12.26 -3.12 17.87
CA ASP A 32 12.16 -1.94 17.00
C ASP A 32 11.60 -2.38 15.63
N VAL A 33 11.05 -1.46 14.85
CA VAL A 33 10.57 -1.69 13.47
C VAL A 33 11.66 -2.35 12.59
N LEU A 34 12.94 -2.20 12.99
CA LEU A 34 14.12 -2.80 12.37
C LEU A 34 14.41 -4.26 12.76
N GLN A 35 13.73 -4.83 13.77
CA GLN A 35 13.93 -6.21 14.27
C GLN A 35 12.78 -7.16 13.90
N GLY A 36 12.12 -6.91 12.76
CA GLY A 36 11.09 -7.80 12.23
C GLY A 36 11.65 -9.01 11.47
N ILE A 37 10.73 -9.78 10.88
CA ILE A 37 11.07 -10.76 9.84
C ILE A 37 11.91 -10.03 8.79
N ASN A 38 13.16 -10.45 8.64
CA ASN A 38 14.10 -9.78 7.75
C ASN A 38 14.61 -10.69 6.65
N ASN A 39 14.32 -12.00 6.70
CA ASN A 39 14.60 -12.95 5.64
C ASN A 39 13.39 -13.86 5.43
N VAL A 40 13.00 -14.01 4.16
CA VAL A 40 11.92 -14.89 3.72
C VAL A 40 12.41 -15.67 2.52
N SER A 41 12.30 -17.00 2.57
CA SER A 41 12.47 -17.86 1.41
C SER A 41 11.21 -18.66 1.13
N VAL A 42 10.95 -18.90 -0.15
CA VAL A 42 9.87 -19.75 -0.63
C VAL A 42 10.53 -20.95 -1.29
N ASP A 43 10.42 -22.11 -0.65
CA ASP A 43 10.89 -23.36 -1.22
C ASP A 43 9.71 -23.97 -1.97
N ILE A 44 9.80 -23.97 -3.30
CA ILE A 44 8.85 -24.67 -4.16
C ILE A 44 9.06 -26.17 -3.89
N ALA A 45 7.98 -26.89 -3.61
CA ALA A 45 8.03 -28.32 -3.33
C ALA A 45 8.90 -29.07 -4.36
N ALA A 46 9.97 -29.74 -3.90
CA ALA A 46 10.66 -30.79 -4.64
C ALA A 46 9.91 -32.14 -4.45
N PRO A 47 9.98 -33.09 -5.41
CA PRO A 47 8.79 -33.81 -5.88
C PRO A 47 8.19 -34.91 -5.00
N GLU A 48 8.75 -35.30 -3.85
CA GLU A 48 8.39 -36.63 -3.32
C GLU A 48 7.38 -36.66 -2.16
N ASN A 49 7.10 -35.56 -1.44
CA ASN A 49 6.20 -35.64 -0.26
C ASN A 49 5.43 -34.34 0.09
N GLN A 50 5.11 -33.49 -0.89
CA GLN A 50 4.22 -32.33 -0.66
C GLN A 50 3.02 -32.33 -1.63
N PRO A 51 1.86 -31.79 -1.20
CA PRO A 51 0.73 -31.63 -2.11
C PRO A 51 1.08 -30.75 -3.32
N LEU A 52 0.56 -31.11 -4.49
CA LEU A 52 0.71 -30.33 -5.72
C LEU A 52 0.26 -28.87 -5.50
N ASN A 53 0.94 -27.93 -6.16
CA ASN A 53 0.64 -26.48 -6.08
C ASN A 53 0.77 -25.87 -4.68
N THR A 54 1.74 -26.34 -3.90
CA THR A 54 2.08 -25.76 -2.60
C THR A 54 3.57 -25.43 -2.48
N SER A 55 3.90 -24.57 -1.52
CA SER A 55 5.27 -24.17 -1.18
C SER A 55 5.50 -24.25 0.33
N ARG A 56 6.77 -24.26 0.75
CA ARG A 56 7.18 -24.05 2.15
C ARG A 56 7.74 -22.64 2.30
N ILE A 57 7.34 -21.96 3.37
CA ILE A 57 7.76 -20.57 3.61
C ILE A 57 8.66 -20.54 4.83
N SER A 58 9.93 -20.22 4.65
CA SER A 58 10.87 -20.08 5.76
C SER A 58 11.05 -18.62 6.11
N LEU A 59 10.89 -18.31 7.40
CA LEU A 59 11.01 -16.98 7.98
C LEU A 59 12.19 -16.97 8.95
N ALA A 60 13.00 -15.92 8.92
CA ALA A 60 14.03 -15.68 9.93
C ALA A 60 14.09 -14.20 10.32
N TRP A 61 14.55 -13.96 11.54
CA TRP A 61 14.69 -12.63 12.15
C TRP A 61 15.89 -12.59 13.10
N PRO A 62 16.39 -11.38 13.45
CA PRO A 62 17.41 -11.24 14.47
C PRO A 62 16.86 -11.66 15.84
N ALA A 63 17.64 -12.42 16.61
CA ALA A 63 17.26 -12.77 17.97
C ALA A 63 17.26 -11.52 18.88
N VAL A 64 16.23 -11.40 19.71
CA VAL A 64 16.13 -10.35 20.73
C VAL A 64 16.76 -10.84 22.03
N SER A 65 17.53 -9.98 22.71
CA SER A 65 18.09 -10.28 24.02
C SER A 65 17.08 -9.97 25.14
N PRO A 66 17.01 -10.81 26.20
CA PRO A 66 16.16 -10.53 27.34
C PRO A 66 16.58 -9.26 28.07
N VAL A 67 15.62 -8.41 28.40
CA VAL A 67 15.85 -7.15 29.15
C VAL A 67 15.82 -7.40 30.65
N ASN A 68 15.00 -8.37 31.08
CA ASN A 68 14.72 -8.73 32.46
C ASN A 68 15.35 -10.07 32.86
N GLY A 69 16.24 -10.61 32.02
CA GLY A 69 16.85 -11.93 32.23
C GLY A 69 15.86 -13.09 32.03
N GLY A 70 14.76 -12.86 31.31
CA GLY A 70 13.75 -13.87 31.02
C GLY A 70 14.05 -14.75 29.81
N VAL A 71 13.10 -15.62 29.48
CA VAL A 71 13.13 -16.40 28.24
C VAL A 71 12.40 -15.63 27.15
N ILE A 72 13.05 -15.50 25.99
CA ILE A 72 12.44 -14.89 24.80
C ILE A 72 11.70 -15.95 23.99
N SER A 73 10.44 -15.64 23.66
CA SER A 73 9.64 -16.36 22.66
C SER A 73 9.06 -15.40 21.62
N TYR A 74 8.59 -15.94 20.51
CA TYR A 74 8.04 -15.19 19.38
C TYR A 74 6.67 -15.75 19.03
N ASP A 75 5.65 -14.88 19.06
CA ASP A 75 4.36 -15.18 18.44
C ASP A 75 4.47 -14.90 16.95
N ILE A 76 4.14 -15.89 16.13
CA ILE A 76 4.11 -15.76 14.66
C ILE A 76 2.67 -15.83 14.22
N GLU A 77 2.22 -14.81 13.50
CA GLU A 77 0.85 -14.72 13.01
C GLU A 77 0.80 -14.62 11.49
N LYS A 78 -0.28 -15.14 10.92
CA LYS A 78 -0.56 -15.13 9.49
C LYS A 78 -1.94 -14.57 9.19
N SER A 79 -2.02 -13.79 8.12
CA SER A 79 -3.27 -13.35 7.49
C SER A 79 -3.34 -13.85 6.06
N THR A 80 -4.53 -14.28 5.64
CA THR A 80 -4.87 -14.67 4.27
C THR A 80 -6.02 -13.83 3.70
N ASP A 81 -6.46 -12.80 4.41
CA ASP A 81 -7.59 -11.95 4.07
C ASP A 81 -7.18 -10.48 3.83
N GLY A 82 -5.91 -10.26 3.47
CA GLY A 82 -5.37 -8.94 3.21
C GLY A 82 -5.06 -8.14 4.47
N GLY A 83 -4.80 -8.81 5.60
CA GLY A 83 -4.38 -8.17 6.84
C GLY A 83 -5.54 -7.72 7.73
N LEU A 84 -6.77 -8.15 7.45
CA LEU A 84 -7.94 -7.85 8.28
C LEU A 84 -7.92 -8.68 9.57
N THR A 85 -7.61 -9.96 9.44
CA THR A 85 -7.46 -10.87 10.58
C THR A 85 -6.12 -11.57 10.56
N PHE A 86 -5.57 -11.81 11.75
CA PHE A 86 -4.31 -12.53 11.95
C PHE A 86 -4.54 -13.70 12.89
N VAL A 87 -4.09 -14.87 12.46
CA VAL A 87 -4.17 -16.12 13.22
C VAL A 87 -2.78 -16.48 13.76
N LEU A 88 -2.69 -16.75 15.07
CA LEU A 88 -1.47 -17.27 15.68
C LEU A 88 -1.16 -18.67 15.16
N LEU A 89 0.01 -18.83 14.55
CA LEU A 89 0.49 -20.11 14.02
C LEU A 89 1.42 -20.83 14.98
N ALA A 90 2.28 -20.08 15.68
CA ALA A 90 3.27 -20.67 16.57
C ALA A 90 3.70 -19.68 17.65
N ASN A 91 4.10 -20.23 18.80
CA ASN A 91 4.90 -19.55 19.81
C ASN A 91 6.18 -20.36 20.00
N ILE A 92 7.33 -19.79 19.65
CA ILE A 92 8.62 -20.51 19.62
C ILE A 92 9.75 -19.67 20.22
N THR A 93 10.84 -20.31 20.63
CA THR A 93 12.05 -19.61 21.11
C THR A 93 13.12 -19.45 20.03
N ALA A 94 13.04 -20.22 18.94
CA ALA A 94 13.96 -20.10 17.81
C ALA A 94 13.71 -18.81 17.02
N ALA A 95 14.79 -18.23 16.47
CA ALA A 95 14.73 -17.03 15.62
C ALA A 95 14.50 -17.34 14.12
N ASN A 96 14.01 -18.55 13.85
CA ASN A 96 13.61 -19.00 12.53
C ASN A 96 12.42 -19.96 12.67
N TRP A 97 11.61 -20.02 11.62
CA TRP A 97 10.43 -20.88 11.56
C TRP A 97 10.03 -21.15 10.12
N THR A 98 9.45 -22.33 9.87
CA THR A 98 8.91 -22.68 8.55
C THR A 98 7.41 -22.90 8.61
N ASP A 99 6.67 -22.15 7.81
CA ASP A 99 5.28 -22.47 7.50
C ASP A 99 5.25 -23.61 6.51
N ASN A 100 4.78 -24.76 6.99
CA ASN A 100 4.47 -25.91 6.16
C ASN A 100 2.98 -26.26 6.21
N ASN A 101 2.14 -25.37 6.74
CA ASN A 101 0.70 -25.57 6.89
C ASN A 101 0.34 -26.96 7.46
N VAL A 102 1.01 -27.37 8.55
CA VAL A 102 0.84 -28.70 9.17
C VAL A 102 1.06 -29.86 8.20
N GLY A 103 2.07 -29.74 7.32
CA GLY A 103 2.39 -30.74 6.31
C GLY A 103 1.58 -30.66 5.02
N GLN A 104 0.55 -29.80 4.97
CA GLN A 104 -0.26 -29.58 3.78
C GLN A 104 0.39 -28.64 2.76
N GLY A 105 1.48 -27.97 3.14
CA GLY A 105 2.09 -26.92 2.32
C GLY A 105 1.22 -25.66 2.24
N VAL A 106 1.87 -24.56 1.93
CA VAL A 106 1.21 -23.27 1.74
C VAL A 106 0.73 -23.16 0.30
N PRO A 107 -0.57 -22.94 0.03
CA PRO A 107 -1.08 -22.91 -1.34
C PRO A 107 -0.40 -21.84 -2.20
N ASN A 108 0.00 -22.22 -3.41
CA ASN A 108 0.53 -21.28 -4.41
C ASN A 108 -0.56 -20.31 -4.88
N TYR A 109 -0.13 -19.17 -5.40
CA TYR A 109 -0.93 -18.05 -5.89
C TYR A 109 -1.87 -17.46 -4.85
N THR A 110 -1.49 -17.55 -3.57
CA THR A 110 -2.22 -16.94 -2.45
C THR A 110 -1.44 -15.76 -1.86
N ASN A 111 -2.18 -14.72 -1.49
CA ASN A 111 -1.61 -13.57 -0.79
C ASN A 111 -1.55 -13.86 0.71
N ILE A 112 -0.34 -13.83 1.27
CA ILE A 112 -0.11 -14.14 2.66
C ILE A 112 0.67 -13.01 3.30
N ILE A 113 0.24 -12.63 4.50
CA ILE A 113 0.93 -11.61 5.30
C ILE A 113 1.34 -12.24 6.62
N TYR A 114 2.64 -12.22 6.91
CA TYR A 114 3.17 -12.63 8.20
C TYR A 114 3.54 -11.42 9.05
N ARG A 115 3.37 -11.56 10.36
CA ARG A 115 3.95 -10.63 11.35
C ARG A 115 4.36 -11.42 12.58
N LEU A 116 5.27 -10.86 13.37
CA LEU A 116 5.66 -11.46 14.64
C LEU A 116 5.70 -10.43 15.75
N ARG A 117 5.71 -10.90 17.00
CA ARG A 117 6.10 -10.09 18.16
C ARG A 117 6.92 -10.94 19.12
N SER A 118 7.84 -10.31 19.82
CA SER A 118 8.61 -10.94 20.88
C SER A 118 7.87 -10.88 22.22
N LYS A 119 8.09 -11.90 23.05
CA LYS A 119 7.66 -11.97 24.43
C LYS A 119 8.85 -12.32 25.31
N GLU A 120 8.97 -11.65 26.43
CA GLU A 120 9.90 -12.02 27.49
C GLU A 120 9.11 -12.52 28.70
N THR A 121 9.40 -13.74 29.15
CA THR A 121 8.76 -14.34 30.32
C THR A 121 9.77 -14.50 31.45
N VAL A 122 9.46 -13.93 32.62
CA VAL A 122 10.23 -14.05 33.87
C VAL A 122 9.27 -14.58 34.94
N GLY A 123 9.45 -15.84 35.35
CA GLY A 123 8.49 -16.51 36.21
C GLY A 123 7.10 -16.54 35.56
N GLU A 124 6.10 -15.97 36.23
CA GLU A 124 4.72 -15.87 35.72
C GLU A 124 4.45 -14.57 34.94
N THR A 125 5.40 -13.63 34.95
CA THR A 125 5.22 -12.33 34.28
C THR A 125 5.68 -12.43 32.83
N THR A 126 4.84 -11.99 31.90
CA THR A 126 5.18 -11.91 30.46
C THR A 126 5.03 -10.50 29.95
N THR A 127 6.12 -9.95 29.40
CA THR A 127 6.16 -8.67 28.71
C THR A 127 6.11 -8.92 27.20
N ILE A 128 5.28 -8.16 26.49
CA ILE A 128 5.07 -8.32 25.05
C ILE A 128 5.51 -7.07 24.28
N SER A 129 6.14 -7.25 23.12
CA SER A 129 6.44 -6.16 22.20
C SER A 129 5.22 -5.82 21.33
N ALA A 130 5.29 -4.67 20.66
CA ALA A 130 4.45 -4.43 19.49
C ALA A 130 4.76 -5.47 18.39
N TYR A 131 3.83 -5.63 17.45
CA TYR A 131 4.09 -6.44 16.26
C TYR A 131 5.11 -5.76 15.35
N SER A 132 5.94 -6.58 14.72
CA SER A 132 6.83 -6.19 13.64
C SER A 132 6.03 -5.64 12.45
N ARG A 133 6.75 -4.94 11.57
CA ARG A 133 6.25 -4.65 10.22
C ARG A 133 5.81 -5.96 9.55
N PRO A 134 4.63 -5.99 8.89
CA PRO A 134 4.19 -7.16 8.17
C PRO A 134 5.09 -7.43 6.95
N VAL A 135 5.25 -8.70 6.61
CA VAL A 135 5.95 -9.16 5.41
C VAL A 135 4.98 -9.90 4.50
N ASN A 136 4.98 -9.51 3.23
CA ASN A 136 4.07 -10.05 2.23
C ASN A 136 4.74 -11.17 1.44
N VAL A 137 4.02 -12.26 1.22
CA VAL A 137 4.49 -13.45 0.51
C VAL A 137 3.42 -13.88 -0.49
N PHE A 138 3.85 -14.28 -1.71
CA PHE A 138 2.98 -14.75 -2.78
C PHE A 138 3.58 -16.00 -3.44
N PRO A 139 3.45 -17.18 -2.82
CA PRO A 139 4.10 -18.39 -3.34
C PRO A 139 3.60 -18.73 -4.75
N PRO A 140 4.41 -19.36 -5.62
CA PRO A 140 5.80 -19.78 -5.39
C PRO A 140 6.82 -18.63 -5.45
N ASP A 141 6.38 -17.42 -5.80
CA ASP A 141 7.25 -16.26 -5.97
C ASP A 141 7.54 -15.57 -4.62
N ILE A 142 8.71 -14.93 -4.51
CA ILE A 142 9.02 -14.06 -3.37
C ILE A 142 8.70 -12.61 -3.70
N ASN A 143 8.39 -11.82 -2.67
CA ASN A 143 8.36 -10.37 -2.83
C ASN A 143 9.79 -9.81 -2.80
N VAL A 144 10.29 -9.35 -3.95
CA VAL A 144 11.63 -8.76 -4.10
C VAL A 144 11.77 -7.37 -3.45
N HIS A 145 10.66 -6.74 -3.07
CA HIS A 145 10.65 -5.40 -2.48
C HIS A 145 10.85 -5.36 -0.96
N ASP A 146 11.03 -6.53 -0.33
CA ASP A 146 11.28 -6.69 1.10
C ASP A 146 12.66 -7.31 1.37
N ASN A 147 13.12 -7.26 2.62
CA ASN A 147 14.29 -8.01 3.12
C ASN A 147 15.69 -7.54 2.62
N TYR A 148 15.84 -6.29 2.15
CA TYR A 148 17.12 -5.75 1.67
C TYR A 148 18.27 -5.78 2.70
N MET A 149 17.96 -5.66 3.99
CA MET A 149 18.99 -5.60 5.05
C MET A 149 19.67 -6.96 5.31
N SER A 150 19.02 -8.07 4.99
CA SER A 150 19.59 -9.42 5.17
C SER A 150 20.04 -10.04 3.85
N ASN A 151 19.47 -9.59 2.73
CA ASN A 151 19.74 -10.12 1.41
C ASN A 151 20.33 -9.03 0.51
N THR A 152 21.57 -8.62 0.80
CA THR A 152 22.30 -7.59 0.05
C THR A 152 22.53 -7.98 -1.41
N ASN A 153 22.42 -9.26 -1.75
CA ASN A 153 22.45 -9.74 -3.13
C ASN A 153 21.23 -9.28 -3.95
N LEU A 154 20.14 -8.83 -3.33
CA LEU A 154 19.02 -8.20 -4.06
C LEU A 154 19.37 -6.78 -4.53
N CYS A 155 20.28 -6.09 -3.84
CA CYS A 155 20.64 -4.72 -4.20
C CYS A 155 21.24 -4.63 -5.61
N LYS A 156 22.04 -5.63 -6.03
CA LYS A 156 22.65 -5.68 -7.37
C LYS A 156 21.65 -5.92 -8.51
N THR A 157 20.42 -6.35 -8.20
CA THR A 157 19.35 -6.46 -9.19
C THR A 157 18.93 -5.09 -9.70
N CYS A 158 19.09 -4.05 -8.87
CA CYS A 158 18.68 -2.68 -9.17
C CYS A 158 19.86 -1.72 -9.33
N HIS A 159 20.89 -1.88 -8.49
CA HIS A 159 22.00 -0.93 -8.36
C HIS A 159 23.34 -1.49 -8.84
N ILE A 160 24.15 -0.66 -9.49
CA ILE A 160 25.53 -0.98 -9.90
C ILE A 160 26.47 0.19 -9.59
N THR A 161 27.32 0.03 -8.58
CA THR A 161 28.14 1.11 -7.98
C THR A 161 29.14 1.80 -8.93
N HIS A 162 29.59 1.14 -10.00
CA HIS A 162 30.57 1.70 -10.94
C HIS A 162 30.09 1.79 -12.38
N ASN A 163 28.87 1.33 -12.67
CA ASN A 163 28.32 1.29 -14.02
C ASN A 163 26.81 1.62 -14.03
N GLY A 164 26.36 2.34 -13.01
CA GLY A 164 25.01 2.88 -12.95
C GLY A 164 24.77 3.86 -14.08
N LYS A 165 23.55 3.85 -14.62
CA LYS A 165 23.07 4.75 -15.67
C LYS A 165 22.54 6.07 -15.11
N THR A 166 22.31 6.15 -13.80
CA THR A 166 21.79 7.32 -13.10
C THR A 166 22.59 7.63 -11.83
N GLU A 167 22.35 8.79 -11.23
CA GLU A 167 22.96 9.22 -9.95
C GLU A 167 22.63 8.26 -8.79
N GLN A 168 21.50 7.58 -8.84
CA GLN A 168 21.08 6.56 -7.87
C GLN A 168 21.65 5.17 -8.17
N LEU A 169 22.63 5.09 -9.06
CA LEU A 169 23.32 3.87 -9.46
C LEU A 169 22.41 2.84 -10.13
N LEU A 170 21.27 3.24 -10.69
CA LEU A 170 20.35 2.29 -11.33
C LEU A 170 21.01 1.64 -12.55
N ASN A 171 20.73 0.36 -12.80
CA ASN A 171 21.26 -0.35 -13.97
C ASN A 171 20.54 0.01 -15.29
N VAL A 172 19.47 0.79 -15.21
CA VAL A 172 18.67 1.31 -16.34
C VAL A 172 18.45 2.83 -16.20
N PRO A 173 18.02 3.55 -17.27
CA PRO A 173 18.03 5.01 -17.29
C PRO A 173 17.05 5.74 -16.36
N THR A 174 15.95 5.10 -15.95
CA THR A 174 14.91 5.72 -15.11
C THR A 174 14.39 4.74 -14.06
N ALA A 175 13.74 5.25 -13.01
CA ALA A 175 13.17 4.41 -11.97
C ALA A 175 11.98 3.59 -12.49
N SER A 176 11.09 4.19 -13.29
CA SER A 176 10.00 3.52 -14.00
C SER A 176 10.53 2.41 -14.91
N ALA A 177 11.61 2.66 -15.68
CA ALA A 177 12.21 1.62 -16.52
C ALA A 177 12.69 0.42 -15.68
N LEU A 178 13.25 0.68 -14.48
CA LEU A 178 13.65 -0.37 -13.57
C LEU A 178 12.45 -1.16 -13.04
N CYS A 179 11.39 -0.46 -12.62
CA CYS A 179 10.18 -1.12 -12.15
C CYS A 179 9.60 -2.03 -13.25
N LEU A 180 9.58 -1.56 -14.49
CA LEU A 180 9.02 -2.29 -15.63
C LEU A 180 9.85 -3.51 -16.04
N THR A 181 11.15 -3.62 -15.70
CA THR A 181 11.90 -4.87 -15.96
C THR A 181 11.33 -6.09 -15.24
N CYS A 182 10.56 -5.85 -14.16
CA CYS A 182 9.87 -6.90 -13.42
C CYS A 182 8.35 -6.85 -13.59
N HIS A 183 7.79 -5.65 -13.69
CA HIS A 183 6.35 -5.41 -13.74
C HIS A 183 5.76 -5.34 -15.14
N GLU A 184 6.52 -5.70 -16.18
CA GLU A 184 6.04 -5.89 -17.54
C GLU A 184 6.19 -7.37 -17.94
N GLY A 185 5.12 -7.96 -18.48
CA GLY A 185 5.15 -9.33 -19.04
C GLY A 185 5.14 -10.49 -18.04
N LEU A 186 4.81 -10.27 -16.76
CA LEU A 186 4.65 -11.31 -15.71
C LEU A 186 5.89 -12.20 -15.46
N THR A 187 7.08 -11.77 -15.86
CA THR A 187 8.30 -12.58 -15.78
C THR A 187 8.87 -12.64 -14.37
N ASN A 188 9.08 -11.46 -13.75
CA ASN A 188 9.75 -11.35 -12.45
C ASN A 188 8.86 -10.77 -11.36
N SER A 189 7.59 -10.52 -11.66
CA SER A 189 6.58 -10.03 -10.73
C SER A 189 5.29 -10.78 -10.96
N LYS A 190 4.49 -10.90 -9.89
CA LYS A 190 3.12 -11.36 -10.02
C LYS A 190 2.22 -10.36 -10.75
N TYR A 191 2.66 -9.11 -10.91
CA TYR A 191 1.91 -8.07 -11.60
C TYR A 191 2.53 -7.74 -12.95
N ASP A 192 1.68 -7.62 -13.97
CA ASP A 192 1.99 -6.91 -15.20
C ASP A 192 1.15 -5.63 -15.22
N VAL A 193 1.79 -4.52 -14.88
CA VAL A 193 1.12 -3.22 -14.74
C VAL A 193 0.88 -2.56 -16.09
N VAL A 194 1.63 -2.94 -17.11
CA VAL A 194 1.46 -2.42 -18.47
C VAL A 194 0.17 -2.97 -19.06
N ASN A 195 -0.03 -4.29 -18.94
CA ASN A 195 -1.22 -4.96 -19.47
C ASN A 195 -2.38 -5.09 -18.48
N GLY A 196 -2.15 -4.76 -17.20
CA GLY A 196 -3.17 -4.76 -16.16
C GLY A 196 -3.55 -6.16 -15.71
N TYR A 197 -2.56 -7.05 -15.55
CA TYR A 197 -2.77 -8.43 -15.11
C TYR A 197 -2.13 -8.75 -13.77
N THR A 198 -2.67 -9.78 -13.12
CA THR A 198 -2.05 -10.49 -12.00
C THR A 198 -1.91 -11.96 -12.35
N LYS A 199 -0.80 -12.58 -11.96
CA LYS A 199 -0.52 -14.00 -12.12
C LYS A 199 -1.50 -14.83 -11.27
N THR A 200 -2.00 -15.92 -11.83
CA THR A 200 -2.86 -16.91 -11.15
C THR A 200 -2.39 -18.33 -11.48
N ALA A 201 -2.96 -19.33 -10.82
CA ALA A 201 -2.67 -20.74 -11.11
C ALA A 201 -3.03 -21.14 -12.55
N ASP A 202 -4.09 -20.54 -13.10
CA ASP A 202 -4.63 -20.86 -14.43
C ASP A 202 -4.16 -19.87 -15.51
N GLY A 203 -3.17 -19.03 -15.21
CA GLY A 203 -2.61 -18.04 -16.12
C GLY A 203 -2.66 -16.64 -15.54
N VAL A 204 -3.65 -15.84 -15.99
CA VAL A 204 -3.76 -14.42 -15.63
C VAL A 204 -5.17 -14.04 -15.24
N ALA A 205 -5.29 -13.06 -14.35
CA ALA A 205 -6.55 -12.40 -14.03
C ALA A 205 -6.38 -10.88 -14.11
N ARG A 206 -7.51 -10.17 -14.11
CA ARG A 206 -7.53 -8.70 -14.18
C ARG A 206 -6.92 -8.11 -12.91
N SER A 207 -5.90 -7.26 -13.06
CA SER A 207 -5.41 -6.44 -11.95
C SER A 207 -6.41 -5.34 -11.63
N LEU A 208 -6.76 -5.20 -10.35
CA LEU A 208 -7.64 -4.13 -9.89
C LEU A 208 -6.98 -2.75 -9.80
N GLY A 209 -5.70 -2.65 -10.19
CA GLY A 209 -5.01 -1.38 -10.48
C GLY A 209 -5.21 -0.88 -11.91
N GLY A 210 -5.64 -1.74 -12.84
CA GLY A 210 -5.78 -1.41 -14.26
C GLY A 210 -4.45 -1.37 -15.04
N SER A 211 -4.51 -0.97 -16.31
CA SER A 211 -3.40 -1.07 -17.28
C SER A 211 -2.89 0.30 -17.74
N PHE A 212 -1.57 0.49 -17.82
CA PHE A 212 -1.00 1.71 -18.41
C PHE A 212 -1.11 1.78 -19.94
N GLY A 213 -0.92 0.66 -20.64
CA GLY A 213 -0.94 0.63 -22.11
C GLY A 213 -1.92 -0.39 -22.69
N HIS A 214 -2.00 -1.55 -22.06
CA HIS A 214 -2.70 -2.74 -22.54
C HIS A 214 -2.44 -3.05 -24.02
N ASN A 215 -1.44 -3.90 -24.26
CA ASN A 215 -1.05 -4.32 -25.60
C ASN A 215 -1.65 -5.68 -26.01
N GLY A 216 -2.52 -6.27 -25.18
CA GLY A 216 -3.13 -7.59 -25.37
C GLY A 216 -2.13 -8.75 -25.21
N ILE A 217 -2.58 -9.86 -24.61
CA ILE A 217 -1.82 -11.13 -24.56
C ILE A 217 -2.75 -12.33 -24.80
N ASP A 218 -2.21 -13.52 -25.07
CA ASP A 218 -3.01 -14.76 -25.10
C ASP A 218 -3.68 -14.99 -23.73
N GLY A 219 -5.00 -15.17 -23.73
CA GLY A 219 -5.80 -15.23 -22.49
C GLY A 219 -6.32 -13.88 -22.00
N ASP A 220 -6.31 -12.84 -22.85
CA ASP A 220 -6.70 -11.49 -22.49
C ASP A 220 -8.13 -11.37 -21.92
N VAL A 221 -8.21 -11.07 -20.62
CA VAL A 221 -9.43 -10.79 -19.86
C VAL A 221 -10.04 -9.39 -20.11
N TRP A 222 -9.42 -8.58 -20.96
CA TRP A 222 -9.89 -7.27 -21.39
C TRP A 222 -10.46 -7.26 -22.82
N ALA A 223 -10.49 -8.43 -23.49
CA ALA A 223 -11.09 -8.62 -24.81
C ALA A 223 -10.54 -7.68 -25.91
N GLY A 224 -9.23 -7.45 -25.92
CA GLY A 224 -8.51 -6.63 -26.88
C GLY A 224 -8.73 -5.12 -26.69
N GLY A 225 -9.19 -4.68 -25.52
CA GLY A 225 -9.47 -3.28 -25.24
C GLY A 225 -8.21 -2.48 -24.92
N SER A 226 -7.82 -1.53 -25.78
CA SER A 226 -6.74 -0.59 -25.48
C SER A 226 -7.05 0.27 -24.25
N THR A 227 -6.02 0.67 -23.50
CA THR A 227 -6.19 1.67 -22.44
C THR A 227 -6.77 2.97 -23.00
N THR A 228 -7.87 3.45 -22.43
CA THR A 228 -8.61 4.65 -22.85
C THR A 228 -8.30 5.88 -21.99
N SER A 229 -7.84 5.67 -20.77
CA SER A 229 -7.33 6.72 -19.88
C SER A 229 -6.28 6.16 -18.94
N THR A 230 -5.26 6.94 -18.61
CA THR A 230 -4.18 6.53 -17.71
C THR A 230 -3.46 7.72 -17.08
N HIS A 231 -2.87 7.53 -15.90
CA HIS A 231 -1.82 8.41 -15.41
C HIS A 231 -0.56 8.24 -16.27
N ASN A 232 -0.03 9.33 -16.84
CA ASN A 232 1.23 9.26 -17.58
C ASN A 232 2.41 9.12 -16.60
N VAL A 233 3.18 8.04 -16.72
CA VAL A 233 4.32 7.69 -15.84
C VAL A 233 5.67 7.67 -16.58
N ASP A 234 5.77 8.40 -17.68
CA ASP A 234 6.96 8.49 -18.55
C ASP A 234 8.14 9.28 -17.96
N GLU A 235 7.98 9.86 -16.75
CA GLU A 235 8.96 10.70 -16.05
C GLU A 235 9.40 11.98 -16.77
N THR A 236 8.78 12.32 -17.90
CA THR A 236 9.20 13.45 -18.75
C THR A 236 8.07 14.44 -19.00
N THR A 237 6.85 13.95 -19.17
CA THR A 237 5.67 14.76 -19.46
C THR A 237 5.09 15.27 -18.15
N ALA A 238 5.20 16.58 -17.94
CA ALA A 238 4.55 17.22 -16.82
C ALA A 238 3.03 17.29 -17.04
N VAL A 239 2.27 16.64 -16.17
CA VAL A 239 0.79 16.68 -16.18
C VAL A 239 0.27 17.33 -14.91
N SER A 240 -0.77 18.15 -15.05
CA SER A 240 -1.52 18.66 -13.89
C SER A 240 -2.55 17.64 -13.46
N ALA A 241 -2.64 17.38 -12.17
CA ALA A 241 -3.71 16.55 -11.63
C ALA A 241 -5.06 17.27 -11.80
N PRO A 242 -6.09 16.58 -12.31
CA PRO A 242 -7.45 17.10 -12.33
C PRO A 242 -7.89 17.53 -10.93
N GLY A 243 -8.49 18.72 -10.85
CA GLY A 243 -9.08 19.25 -9.63
C GLY A 243 -8.06 19.68 -8.58
N GLY A 244 -7.25 20.71 -8.88
CA GLY A 244 -6.78 21.62 -7.83
C GLY A 244 -5.28 21.90 -7.72
N MET A 245 -4.40 21.22 -8.47
CA MET A 245 -2.99 21.61 -8.51
C MET A 245 -2.70 22.55 -9.68
N ASN A 246 -2.22 23.76 -9.36
CA ASN A 246 -1.87 24.79 -10.35
C ASN A 246 -0.53 24.52 -11.08
N ALA A 247 0.19 23.47 -10.72
CA ALA A 247 1.49 23.15 -11.30
C ALA A 247 1.57 21.69 -11.74
N SER A 248 1.97 21.51 -13.00
CA SER A 248 2.21 20.20 -13.60
C SER A 248 3.51 19.59 -13.06
N GLN A 249 3.56 18.26 -12.94
CA GLN A 249 4.79 17.55 -12.61
C GLN A 249 4.96 16.31 -13.47
N PRO A 250 6.19 15.96 -13.87
CA PRO A 250 6.47 14.64 -14.40
C PRO A 250 6.15 13.60 -13.32
N MET A 251 5.53 12.50 -13.73
CA MET A 251 5.24 11.39 -12.83
C MET A 251 5.98 10.14 -13.30
N GLY A 252 6.36 9.30 -12.35
CA GLY A 252 6.89 7.96 -12.59
C GLY A 252 6.34 6.99 -11.55
N CYS A 253 6.75 5.72 -11.64
CA CYS A 253 6.36 4.72 -10.66
C CYS A 253 6.69 5.17 -9.22
N THR A 254 7.84 5.82 -9.04
CA THR A 254 8.30 6.30 -7.73
C THR A 254 7.61 7.58 -7.25
N THR A 255 6.66 8.15 -8.00
CA THR A 255 5.85 9.26 -7.49
C THR A 255 4.88 8.75 -6.42
N CYS A 256 4.28 7.57 -6.64
CA CYS A 256 3.33 6.94 -5.72
C CYS A 256 3.96 5.80 -4.90
N HIS A 257 4.86 5.04 -5.52
CA HIS A 257 5.51 3.90 -4.90
C HIS A 257 6.90 4.22 -4.38
N SER A 258 7.37 3.44 -3.43
CA SER A 258 8.74 3.42 -2.96
C SER A 258 9.45 2.21 -3.56
N GLY A 259 10.66 2.42 -4.10
CA GLY A 259 11.52 1.31 -4.53
C GLY A 259 12.03 0.45 -3.35
N HIS A 260 11.95 0.98 -2.12
CA HIS A 260 12.33 0.28 -0.90
C HIS A 260 11.13 0.05 0.02
N ALA A 261 11.20 -0.98 0.86
CA ALA A 261 10.12 -1.41 1.75
C ALA A 261 9.51 -0.25 2.58
N THR A 262 8.20 -0.05 2.49
CA THR A 262 7.45 0.93 3.32
C THR A 262 6.60 0.29 4.41
N GLY A 263 6.45 -1.04 4.38
CA GLY A 263 5.51 -1.76 5.25
C GLY A 263 4.09 -1.80 4.74
N ASN A 264 3.77 -1.07 3.67
CA ASN A 264 2.51 -1.16 2.96
C ASN A 264 2.57 -2.26 1.89
N TYR A 265 1.50 -3.04 1.75
CA TYR A 265 1.40 -4.11 0.75
C TYR A 265 1.65 -3.67 -0.70
N ARG A 266 1.21 -2.46 -1.05
CA ARG A 266 1.38 -1.85 -2.38
C ARG A 266 2.66 -1.04 -2.51
N MET A 267 3.55 -1.06 -1.51
CA MET A 267 4.80 -0.27 -1.52
C MET A 267 4.56 1.23 -1.71
N LEU A 268 3.40 1.74 -1.27
CA LEU A 268 3.07 3.15 -1.39
C LEU A 268 4.01 3.97 -0.50
N ARG A 269 4.44 5.15 -0.97
CA ARG A 269 5.27 6.06 -0.17
C ARG A 269 4.46 6.59 1.00
N ASN A 270 5.14 6.86 2.10
CA ASN A 270 4.55 7.53 3.26
C ASN A 270 4.64 9.07 3.15
N THR A 271 5.32 9.57 2.12
CA THR A 271 5.43 10.99 1.81
C THR A 271 5.38 11.17 0.31
N ILE A 272 4.45 12.00 -0.17
CA ILE A 272 4.30 12.39 -1.57
C ILE A 272 4.78 13.82 -1.73
N SER A 273 5.68 14.06 -2.67
CA SER A 273 6.08 15.42 -3.04
C SER A 273 5.08 15.94 -4.07
N VAL A 274 4.40 17.05 -3.76
CA VAL A 274 3.38 17.64 -4.63
C VAL A 274 3.71 19.08 -4.98
N PRO A 275 3.44 19.54 -6.22
CA PRO A 275 3.70 20.91 -6.62
C PRO A 275 2.76 21.87 -5.90
N SER A 276 3.30 22.76 -5.07
CA SER A 276 2.53 23.82 -4.41
C SER A 276 2.68 25.18 -5.10
N ALA A 277 3.72 25.33 -5.91
CA ALA A 277 3.99 26.47 -6.78
C ALA A 277 4.98 26.05 -7.88
N PRO A 278 5.17 26.85 -8.95
CA PRO A 278 6.18 26.56 -9.98
C PRO A 278 7.55 26.29 -9.35
N ASN A 279 8.13 25.13 -9.64
CA ASN A 279 9.43 24.65 -9.12
C ASN A 279 9.49 24.46 -7.59
N ILE A 280 8.36 24.42 -6.88
CA ILE A 280 8.30 24.15 -5.44
C ILE A 280 7.52 22.87 -5.19
N LEU A 281 8.19 21.89 -4.59
CA LEU A 281 7.59 20.64 -4.16
C LEU A 281 7.41 20.66 -2.64
N THR A 282 6.18 20.46 -2.19
CA THR A 282 5.84 20.33 -0.77
C THR A 282 5.65 18.85 -0.43
N PRO A 283 6.33 18.31 0.60
CA PRO A 283 6.07 16.96 1.07
C PRO A 283 4.73 16.90 1.83
N VAL A 284 3.90 15.94 1.46
CA VAL A 284 2.65 15.59 2.14
C VAL A 284 2.79 14.19 2.71
N ASN A 285 2.62 14.06 4.01
CA ASN A 285 2.66 12.75 4.66
C ASN A 285 1.34 12.02 4.44
N VAL A 286 1.45 10.77 4.02
CA VAL A 286 0.32 9.86 3.79
C VAL A 286 0.60 8.55 4.52
N SER A 287 -0.45 7.92 5.04
CA SER A 287 -0.31 6.66 5.75
C SER A 287 -1.39 5.71 5.25
N VAL A 288 -1.04 4.93 4.23
CA VAL A 288 -1.95 3.93 3.66
C VAL A 288 -1.75 2.59 4.37
N VAL A 289 -2.83 1.95 4.77
CA VAL A 289 -2.85 0.56 5.19
C VAL A 289 -3.66 -0.22 4.17
N ALA A 290 -3.01 -1.17 3.51
CA ALA A 290 -3.64 -2.01 2.50
C ALA A 290 -3.05 -3.42 2.52
N GLY A 291 -3.81 -4.35 1.96
CA GLY A 291 -3.41 -5.72 1.67
C GLY A 291 -4.07 -6.22 0.39
N ALA A 292 -4.00 -7.53 0.15
CA ALA A 292 -4.82 -8.18 -0.85
C ALA A 292 -5.21 -9.58 -0.40
N LYS A 293 -6.34 -10.05 -0.91
CA LYS A 293 -6.86 -11.40 -0.73
C LYS A 293 -6.99 -12.07 -2.10
N ALA A 294 -6.60 -13.33 -2.21
CA ALA A 294 -7.03 -14.20 -3.30
C ALA A 294 -8.18 -15.07 -2.75
N ASN A 295 -9.34 -15.11 -3.42
CA ASN A 295 -10.43 -15.97 -2.96
C ASN A 295 -10.09 -17.45 -3.20
N ASP A 296 -9.38 -17.71 -4.29
CA ASP A 296 -8.80 -18.99 -4.66
C ASP A 296 -7.60 -18.71 -5.60
N PRO A 297 -6.73 -19.72 -5.86
CA PRO A 297 -5.55 -19.56 -6.70
C PRO A 297 -5.81 -19.10 -8.15
N SER A 298 -7.04 -19.21 -8.67
CA SER A 298 -7.41 -18.89 -10.06
C SER A 298 -8.06 -17.51 -10.25
N SER A 299 -8.71 -16.93 -9.23
CA SER A 299 -9.56 -15.73 -9.36
C SER A 299 -8.83 -14.38 -9.38
N GLY A 300 -7.51 -14.38 -9.28
CA GLY A 300 -6.73 -13.15 -9.11
C GLY A 300 -6.86 -12.58 -7.70
N GLU A 301 -6.42 -11.34 -7.53
CA GLU A 301 -6.43 -10.70 -6.23
C GLU A 301 -7.46 -9.59 -6.09
N THR A 302 -8.04 -9.48 -4.91
CA THR A 302 -8.86 -8.36 -4.45
C THR A 302 -8.04 -7.48 -3.51
N PRO A 303 -7.76 -6.20 -3.84
CA PRO A 303 -7.17 -5.27 -2.89
C PRO A 303 -8.08 -5.07 -1.69
N VAL A 304 -7.46 -4.96 -0.54
CA VAL A 304 -8.11 -4.58 0.72
C VAL A 304 -7.51 -3.26 1.12
N TYR A 305 -8.25 -2.17 0.96
CA TYR A 305 -7.88 -0.86 1.51
C TYR A 305 -8.48 -0.75 2.90
N ILE A 306 -7.62 -0.64 3.92
CA ILE A 306 -8.04 -0.56 5.32
C ILE A 306 -8.16 0.91 5.73
N SER A 307 -7.20 1.75 5.34
CA SER A 307 -7.23 3.18 5.59
C SER A 307 -6.24 3.97 4.73
N GLY A 308 -6.52 5.27 4.57
CA GLY A 308 -5.58 6.28 4.08
C GLY A 308 -5.38 6.38 2.57
N ILE A 309 -6.02 5.53 1.76
CA ILE A 309 -5.88 5.59 0.29
C ILE A 309 -6.43 6.91 -0.26
N GLU A 310 -7.48 7.44 0.37
CA GLU A 310 -8.06 8.71 -0.02
C GLU A 310 -7.07 9.87 0.20
N SER A 311 -6.35 9.87 1.32
CA SER A 311 -5.30 10.88 1.60
C SER A 311 -4.16 10.83 0.57
N LEU A 312 -3.83 9.64 0.06
CA LEU A 312 -2.86 9.50 -1.02
C LEU A 312 -3.35 10.20 -2.29
N CYS A 313 -4.57 9.90 -2.74
CA CYS A 313 -5.15 10.50 -3.94
C CYS A 313 -5.28 12.03 -3.81
N GLN A 314 -5.80 12.49 -2.66
CA GLN A 314 -6.01 13.91 -2.36
C GLN A 314 -4.73 14.73 -2.26
N SER A 315 -3.57 14.09 -2.09
CA SER A 315 -2.28 14.80 -2.11
C SER A 315 -2.08 15.52 -3.45
N CYS A 316 -2.50 14.89 -4.56
CA CYS A 316 -2.45 15.48 -5.89
C CYS A 316 -3.81 16.04 -6.35
N HIS A 317 -4.91 15.41 -5.96
CA HIS A 317 -6.27 15.83 -6.33
C HIS A 317 -6.89 16.72 -5.24
N SER A 318 -6.27 17.87 -5.00
CA SER A 318 -6.53 18.68 -3.79
C SER A 318 -7.94 19.26 -3.71
N ASP A 319 -8.70 19.35 -4.79
CA ASP A 319 -10.09 19.77 -4.74
C ASP A 319 -10.99 18.81 -3.94
N TYR A 320 -10.52 17.57 -3.71
CA TYR A 320 -11.18 16.58 -2.89
C TYR A 320 -10.75 16.63 -1.41
N THR A 321 -9.78 17.47 -1.02
CA THR A 321 -9.30 17.59 0.38
C THR A 321 -10.32 18.23 1.33
N ALA A 322 -11.50 18.64 0.85
CA ALA A 322 -12.54 19.15 1.72
C ALA A 322 -13.04 18.05 2.69
N ALA A 323 -13.60 18.48 3.83
CA ALA A 323 -14.09 17.58 4.88
C ALA A 323 -15.04 16.48 4.34
N ALA A 324 -15.23 15.40 5.10
CA ALA A 324 -16.13 14.30 4.73
C ALA A 324 -17.44 14.81 4.12
N GLY A 325 -17.78 14.34 2.91
CA GLY A 325 -18.94 14.85 2.15
C GLY A 325 -18.63 16.00 1.17
N ALA A 326 -17.36 16.32 0.92
CA ALA A 326 -16.85 17.34 -0.01
C ALA A 326 -17.41 17.36 -1.44
N GLY A 327 -18.20 16.36 -1.85
CA GLY A 327 -18.85 16.32 -3.16
C GLY A 327 -20.08 17.21 -3.32
N GLY A 328 -20.66 17.73 -2.23
CA GLY A 328 -21.90 18.49 -2.30
C GLY A 328 -21.80 19.84 -1.61
N SER A 329 -21.64 20.91 -2.39
CA SER A 329 -22.14 22.26 -2.06
C SER A 329 -22.10 22.67 -0.57
N GLY A 330 -20.90 22.90 -0.03
CA GLY A 330 -20.74 23.71 1.17
C GLY A 330 -20.81 25.21 0.82
N PRO A 331 -21.25 26.10 1.74
CA PRO A 331 -21.17 27.57 1.55
C PRO A 331 -19.73 28.09 1.41
N ALA A 332 -18.75 27.21 1.64
CA ALA A 332 -17.33 27.41 1.38
C ALA A 332 -16.83 26.47 0.27
N ALA A 333 -17.63 26.27 -0.79
CA ALA A 333 -17.10 25.78 -2.05
C ALA A 333 -15.85 26.63 -2.37
N PRO A 334 -14.68 26.03 -2.65
CA PRO A 334 -13.50 26.82 -2.95
C PRO A 334 -13.88 27.72 -4.13
N THR A 335 -13.92 29.03 -3.87
CA THR A 335 -14.22 30.09 -4.82
C THR A 335 -13.20 30.18 -5.95
N ALA A 336 -12.29 29.20 -6.05
CA ALA A 336 -11.15 29.18 -6.95
C ALA A 336 -10.69 27.76 -7.37
N SER A 337 -11.57 26.74 -7.40
CA SER A 337 -11.24 25.51 -8.12
C SER A 337 -11.32 25.82 -9.63
N GLN A 338 -10.25 25.55 -10.39
CA GLN A 338 -10.07 25.92 -11.81
C GLN A 338 -11.16 25.39 -12.77
N TYR A 339 -12.10 24.56 -12.30
CA TYR A 339 -13.38 24.33 -12.96
C TYR A 339 -14.46 25.20 -12.29
N SER A 340 -14.38 26.51 -12.52
CA SER A 340 -15.36 27.50 -12.10
C SER A 340 -16.61 27.47 -13.00
N THR A 341 -17.13 26.30 -13.33
CA THR A 341 -18.44 26.18 -13.94
C THR A 341 -19.44 25.94 -12.81
N PRO A 342 -20.24 26.96 -12.42
CA PRO A 342 -21.32 26.78 -11.47
C PRO A 342 -22.15 25.56 -11.87
N GLY A 343 -22.33 24.59 -10.96
CA GLY A 343 -23.21 23.44 -11.18
C GLY A 343 -22.56 22.10 -11.51
N VAL A 344 -21.23 21.98 -11.59
CA VAL A 344 -20.59 20.65 -11.69
C VAL A 344 -20.49 20.03 -10.29
N TYR A 345 -21.24 18.95 -10.04
CA TYR A 345 -21.20 18.22 -8.76
C TYR A 345 -20.19 17.07 -8.83
N ARG A 346 -19.24 17.05 -7.89
CA ARG A 346 -18.30 15.94 -7.70
C ARG A 346 -18.92 14.89 -6.78
N HIS A 347 -18.62 13.61 -6.97
CA HIS A 347 -19.05 12.61 -6.00
C HIS A 347 -18.28 12.79 -4.68
N PRO A 348 -18.97 12.75 -3.52
CA PRO A 348 -18.30 12.81 -2.24
C PRO A 348 -17.51 11.52 -2.02
N VAL A 349 -16.30 11.69 -1.52
CA VAL A 349 -15.40 10.62 -1.06
C VAL A 349 -15.32 10.65 0.47
N ASN A 350 -14.73 9.62 1.08
CA ASN A 350 -14.58 9.47 2.52
C ASN A 350 -15.94 9.43 3.27
N ILE A 351 -16.98 8.90 2.61
CA ILE A 351 -18.34 8.72 3.12
C ILE A 351 -18.81 7.29 2.89
N ALA A 352 -19.57 6.72 3.82
CA ALA A 352 -20.13 5.39 3.66
C ALA A 352 -21.39 5.43 2.79
N PRO A 353 -21.57 4.48 1.84
CA PRO A 353 -22.82 4.36 1.07
C PRO A 353 -24.06 4.25 1.96
N ALA A 354 -23.96 3.52 3.09
CA ALA A 354 -25.06 3.34 4.04
C ALA A 354 -25.55 4.66 4.66
N ASP A 355 -24.69 5.66 4.84
CA ASP A 355 -25.08 6.99 5.34
C ASP A 355 -26.02 7.72 4.39
N LYS A 356 -26.12 7.25 3.15
CA LYS A 356 -27.01 7.75 2.09
C LYS A 356 -28.07 6.74 1.67
N SER A 357 -28.25 5.67 2.45
CA SER A 357 -29.15 4.55 2.11
C SER A 357 -28.81 3.91 0.75
N LEU A 358 -27.54 3.95 0.36
CA LEU A 358 -27.04 3.33 -0.87
C LEU A 358 -26.33 2.02 -0.53
N THR A 359 -26.23 1.16 -1.55
CA THR A 359 -25.45 -0.08 -1.48
C THR A 359 -24.59 -0.23 -2.72
N THR A 360 -23.41 -0.81 -2.58
CA THR A 360 -22.46 -1.01 -3.68
C THR A 360 -21.83 -2.39 -3.58
N THR A 361 -21.41 -2.92 -4.72
CA THR A 361 -20.52 -4.08 -4.84
C THR A 361 -19.08 -3.68 -5.12
N LEU A 362 -18.83 -2.38 -5.30
CA LEU A 362 -17.52 -1.82 -5.57
C LEU A 362 -16.62 -1.84 -4.34
N PRO A 363 -15.28 -1.81 -4.52
CA PRO A 363 -14.35 -1.80 -3.40
C PRO A 363 -14.52 -0.58 -2.50
N LEU A 364 -14.65 -0.79 -1.19
CA LEU A 364 -14.66 0.26 -0.17
C LEU A 364 -13.39 0.20 0.69
N GLU A 365 -13.07 1.32 1.33
CA GLU A 365 -12.01 1.43 2.34
C GLU A 365 -12.57 1.24 3.74
N GLY A 366 -12.03 0.26 4.45
CA GLY A 366 -12.35 -0.03 5.83
C GLY A 366 -12.26 -1.51 6.16
N THR A 367 -12.69 -1.85 7.37
CA THR A 367 -12.57 -3.20 7.93
C THR A 367 -13.90 -3.94 7.98
N ALA A 368 -15.04 -3.26 7.84
CA ALA A 368 -16.35 -3.89 7.95
C ALA A 368 -16.69 -4.72 6.70
N ARG A 369 -16.15 -4.31 5.55
CA ARG A 369 -16.34 -4.92 4.22
C ARG A 369 -17.81 -4.98 3.81
N ASP A 370 -18.57 -4.00 4.27
CA ASP A 370 -19.97 -3.78 3.93
C ASP A 370 -20.17 -2.31 3.55
N ASN A 371 -21.44 -1.90 3.38
CA ASN A 371 -21.77 -0.54 2.97
C ASN A 371 -21.53 0.52 4.07
N THR A 372 -20.98 0.16 5.24
CA THR A 372 -20.53 1.09 6.29
C THR A 372 -19.07 1.49 6.12
N ASP A 373 -18.31 0.79 5.28
CA ASP A 373 -16.98 1.23 4.83
C ASP A 373 -17.09 2.41 3.87
N LYS A 374 -15.97 3.13 3.69
CA LYS A 374 -15.95 4.41 3.00
C LYS A 374 -15.70 4.27 1.51
N MET A 375 -16.42 5.04 0.72
CA MET A 375 -16.08 5.27 -0.68
C MET A 375 -14.79 6.08 -0.78
N THR A 376 -13.95 5.70 -1.73
CA THR A 376 -12.70 6.38 -2.06
C THR A 376 -12.62 6.60 -3.56
N CYS A 377 -11.62 7.34 -4.05
CA CYS A 377 -11.37 7.42 -5.49
C CYS A 377 -11.28 6.02 -6.13
N LEU A 378 -10.64 5.07 -5.45
CA LEU A 378 -10.45 3.71 -5.98
C LEU A 378 -11.70 2.84 -5.91
N THR A 379 -12.81 3.30 -5.33
CA THR A 379 -14.11 2.64 -5.44
C THR A 379 -14.60 2.67 -6.89
N CYS A 380 -14.47 3.82 -7.55
CA CYS A 380 -14.97 4.02 -8.92
C CYS A 380 -13.86 3.95 -9.98
N HIS A 381 -12.62 4.25 -9.60
CA HIS A 381 -11.49 4.40 -10.50
C HIS A 381 -10.43 3.30 -10.31
N TYR A 382 -9.77 2.92 -11.40
CA TYR A 382 -8.49 2.23 -11.40
C TYR A 382 -7.38 3.22 -11.04
N SER A 383 -6.29 2.72 -10.43
CA SER A 383 -5.17 3.56 -9.99
C SER A 383 -4.19 3.90 -11.12
N HIS A 384 -4.07 3.04 -12.14
CA HIS A 384 -3.12 3.21 -13.25
C HIS A 384 -3.81 3.66 -14.52
N GLY A 385 -4.68 2.82 -15.07
CA GLY A 385 -5.39 3.10 -16.31
C GLY A 385 -6.60 2.21 -16.48
N SER A 386 -7.47 2.58 -17.40
CA SER A 386 -8.70 1.87 -17.68
C SER A 386 -8.79 1.51 -19.15
N THR A 387 -9.35 0.34 -19.44
CA THR A 387 -9.74 -0.06 -20.81
C THR A 387 -11.23 0.16 -21.06
N VAL A 388 -11.94 0.77 -20.10
CA VAL A 388 -13.37 1.03 -20.19
C VAL A 388 -13.66 1.79 -21.47
N LYS A 389 -14.71 1.38 -22.17
CA LYS A 389 -15.19 2.08 -23.37
C LYS A 389 -16.50 2.77 -23.01
N ASP A 390 -16.47 4.08 -22.90
CA ASP A 390 -17.70 4.84 -22.80
C ASP A 390 -18.23 5.14 -24.20
N ALA A 391 -19.39 4.58 -24.52
CA ALA A 391 -20.25 5.09 -25.59
C ALA A 391 -21.16 6.22 -25.07
N ASN A 392 -21.32 6.32 -23.74
CA ASN A 392 -22.20 7.27 -23.09
C ASN A 392 -21.41 8.54 -22.77
N VAL A 393 -21.80 9.61 -23.44
CA VAL A 393 -21.43 10.97 -23.09
C VAL A 393 -21.83 11.22 -21.64
N SER A 394 -20.86 11.49 -20.76
CA SER A 394 -21.21 12.05 -19.45
C SER A 394 -21.55 13.51 -19.68
N THR A 395 -22.84 13.83 -19.66
CA THR A 395 -23.30 15.21 -19.73
C THR A 395 -23.08 15.83 -18.37
N VAL A 396 -22.14 16.76 -18.28
CA VAL A 396 -22.04 17.62 -17.11
C VAL A 396 -23.26 18.53 -17.12
N VAL A 397 -24.23 18.24 -16.24
CA VAL A 397 -25.42 19.07 -16.05
C VAL A 397 -25.15 20.00 -14.87
N THR A 398 -25.35 21.30 -15.06
CA THR A 398 -25.33 22.28 -13.98
C THR A 398 -26.43 22.02 -12.96
N GLY A 399 -26.33 22.64 -11.79
CA GLY A 399 -27.42 22.69 -10.82
C GLY A 399 -28.70 23.38 -11.34
N ASP A 400 -28.63 24.11 -12.46
CA ASP A 400 -29.81 24.69 -13.13
C ASP A 400 -30.37 23.83 -14.28
N GLY A 401 -29.80 22.63 -14.52
CA GLY A 401 -30.29 21.69 -15.51
C GLY A 401 -29.73 21.89 -16.93
N THR A 402 -28.83 22.86 -17.13
CA THR A 402 -28.17 23.10 -18.42
C THR A 402 -26.95 22.18 -18.62
N SER A 403 -26.83 21.60 -19.81
CA SER A 403 -25.70 20.75 -20.19
C SER A 403 -24.49 21.62 -20.54
N LEU A 404 -23.42 21.57 -19.74
CA LEU A 404 -22.20 22.37 -19.94
C LEU A 404 -21.22 21.74 -20.91
N GLN A 405 -21.04 20.42 -20.83
CA GLN A 405 -20.02 19.73 -21.60
C GLN A 405 -20.39 18.26 -21.74
N THR A 406 -20.39 17.82 -22.99
CA THR A 406 -20.53 16.43 -23.40
C THR A 406 -19.13 15.91 -23.70
N THR A 407 -18.48 15.31 -22.72
CA THR A 407 -17.21 14.61 -22.94
C THR A 407 -17.42 13.12 -22.74
N VAL A 408 -16.97 12.34 -23.72
CA VAL A 408 -16.73 10.92 -23.52
C VAL A 408 -15.39 10.84 -22.79
N SER A 409 -15.43 10.78 -21.46
CA SER A 409 -14.25 10.47 -20.68
C SER A 409 -14.47 9.21 -19.87
N THR A 410 -13.51 8.32 -20.00
CA THR A 410 -13.48 7.09 -19.23
C THR A 410 -12.82 7.34 -17.88
N ASP A 411 -12.11 8.48 -17.67
CA ASP A 411 -11.51 8.94 -16.40
C ASP A 411 -11.11 7.83 -15.44
N LEU A 412 -10.37 6.81 -15.89
CA LEU A 412 -9.95 5.64 -15.11
C LEU A 412 -11.09 4.77 -14.54
N LYS A 413 -12.34 4.90 -14.97
CA LYS A 413 -13.51 4.14 -14.49
C LYS A 413 -13.27 2.64 -14.50
N ARG A 414 -13.89 1.94 -13.53
CA ARG A 414 -13.83 0.48 -13.41
C ARG A 414 -14.80 -0.28 -14.32
N MET A 415 -15.86 0.38 -14.79
CA MET A 415 -16.96 -0.26 -15.52
C MET A 415 -17.40 0.58 -16.70
N ASP A 416 -17.87 -0.07 -17.75
CA ASP A 416 -18.36 0.58 -18.97
C ASP A 416 -19.64 1.39 -18.75
N GLY A 417 -19.74 2.52 -19.43
CA GLY A 417 -20.90 3.40 -19.39
C GLY A 417 -21.07 4.02 -18.01
N MET A 418 -22.32 3.99 -17.54
CA MET A 418 -22.70 4.50 -16.22
C MET A 418 -22.82 3.39 -15.18
N LYS A 419 -22.37 2.16 -15.47
CA LYS A 419 -22.51 1.01 -14.57
C LYS A 419 -21.86 1.23 -13.21
N VAL A 420 -20.76 1.97 -13.16
CA VAL A 420 -20.12 2.35 -11.89
C VAL A 420 -21.04 3.22 -11.02
N CYS A 421 -21.86 4.06 -11.64
CA CYS A 421 -22.85 4.88 -10.95
C CYS A 421 -24.12 4.07 -10.64
N GLU A 422 -24.58 3.23 -11.58
CA GLU A 422 -25.74 2.35 -11.42
C GLU A 422 -25.52 1.34 -10.29
N ASP A 423 -24.28 0.92 -10.03
CA ASP A 423 -23.98 0.03 -8.91
C ASP A 423 -24.36 0.66 -7.56
N CYS A 424 -24.15 1.96 -7.36
CA CYS A 424 -24.59 2.65 -6.13
C CYS A 424 -26.05 3.12 -6.21
N HIS A 425 -26.44 3.70 -7.35
CA HIS A 425 -27.71 4.40 -7.51
C HIS A 425 -28.88 3.49 -7.93
N LYS A 426 -28.60 2.24 -8.32
CA LYS A 426 -29.58 1.22 -8.72
C LYS A 426 -30.58 1.71 -9.78
N LYS A 427 -30.08 2.45 -10.77
CA LYS A 427 -30.87 3.05 -11.84
C LYS A 427 -30.81 2.26 -13.13
#